data_AF-A0A7Y2Y7D0-F1
#
_entry.id   AF-A0A7Y2Y7D0-F1
#
_cell.length_a   1.000
_cell.length_b   1.000
_cell.length_c   1.000
_cell.angle_alpha   90.00
_cell.angle_beta   90.00
_cell.angle_gamma   90.00
#
_symmetry.space_group_name_H-M   'P 1'
#
loop_
_entity.id
_entity.type
_entity.pdbx_description
1 polymer ?
#
loop_
_entity_poly.entity_id
_entity_poly.type
_entity_poly.pdbx_seq_one_letter_code
_entity_poly.pdbx_strand_id
1 'polypeptide(L)' 'MEQHYKLYRVRELADNDEDFVLALASTFLEEVPADAELLKEAVANKDYLQAYQSAHKMKP' A
#
# COMPACT_ATOMS: atom_id res chain seq x y z
N MET A 1 -15.39 -13.48 -7.41
CA MET A 1 -13.91 -13.60 -7.46
C MET A 1 -13.32 -12.24 -7.18
N GLU A 2 -12.22 -12.22 -6.44
CA GLU A 2 -11.43 -11.02 -6.15
C GLU A 2 -10.74 -10.50 -7.43
N GLN A 3 -11.10 -9.29 -7.90
CA GLN A 3 -10.55 -8.72 -9.16
C GLN A 3 -9.28 -7.88 -8.94
N HIS A 4 -9.20 -7.14 -7.84
CA HIS A 4 -8.13 -6.17 -7.60
C HIS A 4 -7.29 -6.48 -6.36
N TYR A 5 -7.89 -7.06 -5.32
CA TYR A 5 -7.24 -7.33 -4.04
C TYR A 5 -7.41 -8.78 -3.64
N LYS A 6 -6.30 -9.48 -3.38
CA LYS A 6 -6.28 -10.88 -2.94
C LYS A 6 -6.58 -10.99 -1.44
N LEU A 7 -7.81 -10.69 -1.02
CA LEU A 7 -8.26 -10.64 0.38
C LEU A 7 -8.04 -11.97 1.12
N TYR A 8 -8.12 -13.13 0.44
CA TYR A 8 -7.79 -14.42 1.05
C TYR A 8 -6.34 -14.49 1.56
N ARG A 9 -5.38 -13.83 0.90
CA ARG A 9 -3.97 -13.80 1.36
C ARG A 9 -3.80 -12.95 2.60
N VAL A 10 -4.59 -11.89 2.72
CA VAL A 10 -4.59 -11.02 3.90
C VAL A 10 -5.14 -11.78 5.10
N ARG A 11 -6.23 -12.53 4.92
CA ARG A 11 -6.77 -13.42 5.98
C ARG A 11 -5.81 -14.53 6.37
N GLU A 12 -5.12 -15.13 5.40
CA GLU A 12 -4.09 -16.15 5.66
C GLU A 12 -2.90 -15.58 6.45
N LEU A 13 -2.43 -14.38 6.10
CA LEU A 13 -1.39 -13.65 6.85
C LEU A 13 -1.84 -13.33 8.29
N ALA A 14 -3.13 -13.03 8.46
CA ALA A 14 -3.73 -12.68 9.74
C ALA A 14 -4.09 -13.89 10.61
N ASP A 15 -3.84 -15.13 10.18
CA ASP A 15 -4.33 -16.34 10.84
C ASP A 15 -5.85 -16.32 11.12
N ASN A 16 -6.62 -15.73 10.18
CA ASN A 16 -8.06 -15.46 10.29
C ASN A 16 -8.49 -14.51 11.43
N ASP A 17 -7.57 -13.72 12.00
CA ASP A 17 -7.89 -12.61 12.90
C ASP A 17 -8.50 -11.44 12.09
N GLU A 18 -9.81 -11.32 12.11
CA GLU A 18 -10.54 -10.29 11.36
C GLU A 18 -10.30 -8.87 11.90
N ASP A 19 -9.93 -8.69 13.18
CA ASP A 19 -9.57 -7.38 13.73
C ASP A 19 -8.22 -6.92 13.16
N PHE A 20 -7.27 -7.85 13.03
CA PHE A 20 -6.00 -7.58 12.35
C PHE A 20 -6.19 -7.28 10.86
N VAL A 21 -7.05 -8.04 10.16
CA VAL A 21 -7.40 -7.79 8.76
C VAL A 21 -7.96 -6.37 8.58
N LEU A 22 -8.88 -5.97 9.47
CA LEU A 22 -9.46 -4.63 9.45
C LEU A 22 -8.40 -3.55 9.69
N ALA A 23 -7.53 -3.73 10.67
CA ALA A 23 -6.46 -2.78 10.96
C ALA A 23 -5.51 -2.63 9.76
N LEU A 24 -5.05 -3.73 9.17
CA LEU A 24 -4.16 -3.71 8.02
C LEU A 24 -4.80 -3.04 6.80
N ALA A 25 -6.06 -3.39 6.49
CA ALA A 25 -6.79 -2.79 5.38
C ALA A 25 -7.02 -1.28 5.59
N SER A 26 -7.31 -0.86 6.83
CA SER A 26 -7.50 0.55 7.16
C SER A 26 -6.20 1.34 6.99
N THR A 27 -5.08 0.86 7.56
CA THR A 27 -3.76 1.49 7.38
C THR A 27 -3.37 1.58 5.90
N PHE A 28 -3.61 0.52 5.11
CA PHE A 28 -3.32 0.54 3.68
C PHE A 28 -4.10 1.63 2.94
N LEU A 29 -5.40 1.77 3.22
CA LEU A 29 -6.25 2.78 2.59
C LEU A 29 -5.90 4.22 3.01
N GLU A 30 -5.32 4.40 4.19
CA GLU A 30 -4.89 5.70 4.69
C GLU A 30 -3.51 6.11 4.13
N GLU A 31 -2.53 5.20 4.14
CA GLU A 31 -1.14 5.55 3.82
C GLU A 31 -0.82 5.50 2.32
N VAL A 32 -1.30 4.48 1.60
CA VAL A 32 -0.90 4.24 0.21
C VAL A 32 -1.32 5.36 -0.75
N PRO A 33 -2.53 5.94 -0.66
CA PRO A 33 -2.89 7.06 -1.53
C PRO A 33 -1.96 8.28 -1.37
N ALA A 34 -1.54 8.59 -0.15
CA ALA A 34 -0.62 9.70 0.12
C ALA A 34 0.77 9.43 -0.48
N ASP A 35 1.30 8.23 -0.30
CA ASP A 35 2.59 7.84 -0.89
C ASP A 35 2.54 7.78 -2.43
N ALA A 36 1.39 7.41 -3.00
CA ALA A 36 1.17 7.39 -4.44
C ALA A 36 1.19 8.80 -5.05
N GLU A 37 0.57 9.79 -4.39
CA GLU A 37 0.64 11.19 -4.83
C GLU A 37 2.07 11.74 -4.73
N LEU A 38 2.80 11.43 -3.64
CA LEU A 38 4.21 11.80 -3.53
C LEU A 38 5.07 11.19 -4.64
N LEU A 39 4.85 9.90 -4.98
CA LEU A 39 5.56 9.26 -6.09
C LEU A 39 5.25 9.97 -7.42
N LYS A 40 3.99 10.29 -7.68
CA LYS A 40 3.56 10.97 -8.90
C LYS A 40 4.21 12.35 -9.04
N GLU A 41 4.27 13.12 -7.97
CA GLU A 41 4.95 14.43 -7.95
C GLU A 41 6.47 14.28 -8.17
N ALA A 42 7.11 13.33 -7.48
CA ALA A 42 8.54 13.08 -7.63
C ALA A 42 8.91 12.69 -9.07
N VAL A 43 8.11 11.84 -9.72
CA VAL A 43 8.29 11.47 -11.13
C VAL A 43 8.11 12.69 -12.05
N ALA A 44 7.06 13.50 -11.85
CA ALA A 44 6.82 14.69 -12.65
C ALA A 44 7.98 15.69 -12.57
N ASN A 45 8.59 15.82 -11.39
CA ASN A 45 9.70 16.74 -11.12
C ASN A 45 11.09 16.14 -11.43
N LYS A 46 11.16 14.87 -11.86
CA LYS A 46 12.42 14.11 -12.03
C LYS A 46 13.27 14.04 -10.76
N ASP A 47 12.63 14.05 -9.59
CA ASP A 47 13.30 13.78 -8.32
C ASP A 47 13.48 12.27 -8.14
N TYR A 48 14.62 11.77 -8.63
CA TYR A 48 14.91 10.34 -8.63
C TYR A 48 15.05 9.74 -7.23
N LEU A 49 15.52 10.53 -6.25
CA LEU A 49 15.70 10.05 -4.88
C LEU A 49 14.34 9.90 -4.20
N GLN A 50 13.50 10.92 -4.28
CA GLN A 50 12.17 10.87 -3.69
C GLN A 50 11.31 9.81 -4.38
N ALA A 51 11.39 9.70 -5.70
CA ALA A 51 10.68 8.65 -6.45
C ALA A 51 11.11 7.24 -5.99
N TYR A 52 12.41 7.02 -5.80
CA TYR A 52 12.92 5.74 -5.26
C TYR A 52 12.39 5.46 -3.85
N GLN A 53 12.46 6.44 -2.96
CA GLN A 53 12.04 6.29 -1.56
C GLN A 53 10.53 6.01 -1.44
N SER A 54 9.69 6.80 -2.12
CA SER A 54 8.23 6.61 -2.11
C SER A 54 7.83 5.28 -2.74
N ALA A 55 8.46 4.88 -3.85
CA ALA A 55 8.20 3.58 -4.47
C ALA A 55 8.66 2.40 -3.60
N HIS A 56 9.77 2.54 -2.87
CA HIS A 56 10.26 1.51 -1.95
C HIS A 56 9.32 1.35 -0.75
N LYS A 57 8.82 2.46 -0.20
CA LYS A 57 7.86 2.47 0.91
C LYS A 57 6.54 1.76 0.54
N MET A 58 6.07 1.91 -0.70
CA MET A 58 4.85 1.27 -1.18
C MET A 58 5.01 -0.21 -1.58
N LYS A 59 6.18 -0.85 -1.40
CA LYS A 59 6.31 -2.30 -1.60
C LYS A 59 5.79 -3.03 -0.36
N PRO A 60 4.63 -3.73 -0.42
CA PRO A 60 4.17 -4.60 0.66
C PRO A 60 4.93 -5.93 0.69
#